data_AF-A0A2S4LJC3-F1
#
_entry.id   AF-A0A2S4LJC3-F1
#
_cell.length_a   1.000
_cell.length_b   1.000
_cell.length_c   1.000
_cell.angle_alpha   90.00
_cell.angle_beta   90.00
_cell.angle_gamma   90.00
#
_symmetry.space_group_name_H-M   'P 1'
#
loop_
_entity.id
_entity.type
_entity.pdbx_description
1 polymer ?
#
loop_
_entity_poly.entity_id
_entity_poly.type
_entity_poly.pdbx_seq_one_letter_code
_entity_poly.pdbx_strand_id
1 'polypeptide(L)'
;MTVQPLVPAHVDLRDFPFMPLEVSRLRDSSIVDEITGDEFRAAILLWCASWHQVPAGSLPKEARQLSKFAGYGRVVAEWDKVSAGALYGWVECSDGRLYHPVIAEKAIEAWEKKQEFATRESQRKEQAAKAAGARWGKKDPAPETPPEGDDPSSGGKNARAMPEQCASMPGALPKGNRQGQGQGEGTAHRRGQPPAQGTDELGPWLRSLVGQEPVLVAQDIHVIERLLAEDSTRADVEAGIAAAMATKDFRPRRWQQLVGWIKGATKDRLEGVAKAGPRSVAKPPATPEQDRRNRLAKATAYFRGEWRQGWPDEFLPGHPACTTPPDVIAEARAVAERDLPDARSAA
;
A
#
# COMPACT_ATOMS: atom_id res chain seq x y z
N MET A 1 17.03 47.36 -19.62
CA MET A 1 17.41 46.58 -18.43
C MET A 1 17.00 45.14 -18.70
N THR A 2 17.94 44.18 -18.68
CA THR A 2 17.63 42.77 -18.90
C THR A 2 17.11 42.15 -17.60
N VAL A 3 15.99 41.41 -17.67
CA VAL A 3 15.42 40.73 -16.50
C VAL A 3 16.28 39.51 -16.18
N GLN A 4 16.65 39.32 -14.91
CA GLN A 4 17.41 38.12 -14.52
C GLN A 4 16.53 36.86 -14.57
N PRO A 5 17.12 35.66 -14.75
CA PRO A 5 16.35 34.41 -14.75
C PRO A 5 15.55 34.27 -13.45
N LEU A 6 14.26 33.97 -13.58
CA LEU A 6 13.37 33.88 -12.41
C LEU A 6 13.62 32.62 -11.58
N VAL A 7 14.24 31.59 -12.18
CA VAL A 7 14.59 30.33 -11.52
C VAL A 7 16.06 30.03 -11.74
N PRO A 8 16.82 29.61 -10.72
CA PRO A 8 18.23 29.23 -10.87
C PRO A 8 18.46 28.11 -11.88
N ALA A 9 19.61 28.14 -12.56
CA ALA A 9 19.93 27.24 -13.67
C ALA A 9 19.84 25.74 -13.35
N HIS A 10 20.05 25.37 -12.08
CA HIS A 10 20.17 24.00 -11.59
C HIS A 10 18.83 23.40 -11.11
N VAL A 11 17.74 24.17 -11.11
CA VAL A 11 16.44 23.68 -10.65
C VAL A 11 15.88 22.68 -11.65
N ASP A 12 15.79 21.42 -11.23
CA ASP A 12 15.32 20.29 -12.04
C ASP A 12 14.18 19.54 -11.33
N LEU A 13 13.00 19.61 -11.95
CA LEU A 13 11.75 19.01 -11.47
C LEU A 13 11.20 17.94 -12.43
N ARG A 14 12.04 17.39 -13.32
CA ARG A 14 11.61 16.32 -14.25
C ARG A 14 11.15 15.04 -13.56
N ASP A 15 11.54 14.84 -12.30
CA ASP A 15 11.07 13.76 -11.42
C ASP A 15 9.74 14.04 -10.73
N PHE A 16 9.14 15.24 -10.91
CA PHE A 16 7.87 15.63 -10.34
C PHE A 16 6.75 15.42 -11.37
N PRO A 17 5.90 14.37 -11.23
CA PRO A 17 4.85 14.09 -12.20
C PRO A 17 3.68 15.09 -12.15
N PHE A 18 3.61 15.93 -11.11
CA PHE A 18 2.55 16.91 -10.91
C PHE A 18 3.14 18.31 -10.83
N MET A 19 2.46 19.26 -11.48
CA MET A 19 2.70 20.70 -11.34
C MET A 19 1.60 21.28 -10.44
N PRO A 20 1.93 21.97 -9.35
CA PRO A 20 0.94 22.69 -8.54
C PRO A 20 0.24 23.76 -9.39
N LEU A 21 -1.09 23.75 -9.38
CA LEU A 21 -1.91 24.75 -10.08
C LEU A 21 -2.91 25.34 -9.08
N GLU A 22 -2.80 26.64 -8.86
CA GLU A 22 -3.75 27.37 -8.01
C GLU A 22 -5.01 27.68 -8.81
N VAL A 23 -6.06 26.90 -8.58
CA VAL A 23 -7.29 26.93 -9.40
C VAL A 23 -7.93 28.32 -9.43
N SER A 24 -8.10 28.97 -8.28
CA SER A 24 -8.70 30.32 -8.23
C SER A 24 -7.80 31.36 -8.90
N ARG A 25 -6.47 31.27 -8.71
CA ARG A 25 -5.52 32.21 -9.33
C ARG A 25 -5.52 32.10 -10.86
N LEU A 26 -5.69 30.91 -11.42
CA LEU A 26 -5.85 30.73 -12.86
C LEU A 26 -7.21 31.23 -13.32
N ARG A 27 -8.29 30.69 -12.75
CA ARG A 27 -9.68 30.95 -13.18
C ARG A 27 -10.05 32.43 -13.09
N ASP A 28 -9.59 33.11 -12.05
CA ASP A 28 -9.95 34.50 -11.77
C ASP A 28 -8.89 35.49 -12.31
N SER A 29 -7.91 35.03 -13.10
CA SER A 29 -6.92 35.90 -13.73
C SER A 29 -7.39 36.46 -15.07
N SER A 30 -6.83 37.60 -15.44
CA SER A 30 -7.17 38.28 -16.70
C SER A 30 -6.88 37.44 -17.94
N ILE A 31 -6.03 36.39 -17.86
CA ILE A 31 -5.77 35.51 -19.00
C ILE A 31 -7.05 34.88 -19.55
N VAL A 32 -8.06 34.62 -18.70
CA VAL A 32 -9.33 34.00 -19.13
C VAL A 32 -10.17 34.97 -19.96
N ASP A 33 -10.00 36.28 -19.76
CA ASP A 33 -10.73 37.34 -20.46
C ASP A 33 -9.95 37.91 -21.66
N GLU A 34 -8.61 37.88 -21.61
CA GLU A 34 -7.70 38.56 -22.55
C GLU A 34 -7.38 37.72 -23.80
N ILE A 35 -7.48 36.38 -23.73
CA ILE A 35 -7.06 35.49 -24.82
C ILE A 35 -8.18 34.55 -25.27
N THR A 36 -8.08 34.09 -26.52
CA THR A 36 -9.05 33.15 -27.09
C THR A 36 -8.90 31.74 -26.51
N GLY A 37 -9.92 30.89 -26.70
CA GLY A 37 -9.89 29.51 -26.20
C GLY A 37 -8.72 28.67 -26.74
N ASP A 38 -8.33 28.88 -28.00
CA ASP A 38 -7.19 28.18 -28.61
C ASP A 38 -5.84 28.67 -28.07
N GLU A 39 -5.72 29.98 -27.83
CA GLU A 39 -4.56 30.56 -27.15
C GLU A 39 -4.46 30.06 -25.71
N PHE A 40 -5.58 29.97 -24.99
CA PHE A 40 -5.64 29.46 -23.63
C PHE A 40 -5.21 27.98 -23.57
N ARG A 41 -5.74 27.14 -24.47
CA ARG A 41 -5.29 25.73 -24.60
C ARG A 41 -3.78 25.65 -24.79
N ALA A 42 -3.24 26.48 -25.69
CA ALA A 42 -1.80 26.52 -25.96
C ALA A 42 -1.00 27.03 -24.74
N ALA A 43 -1.47 28.06 -24.04
CA ALA A 43 -0.84 28.59 -22.83
C ALA A 43 -0.70 27.51 -21.75
N ILE A 44 -1.77 26.75 -21.47
CA ILE A 44 -1.74 25.66 -20.49
C ILE A 44 -0.75 24.56 -20.88
N LEU A 45 -0.68 24.19 -22.17
CA LEU A 45 0.31 23.23 -22.66
C LEU A 45 1.75 23.73 -22.48
N LEU A 46 1.99 25.02 -22.71
CA LEU A 46 3.29 25.65 -22.48
C LEU A 46 3.67 25.68 -21.00
N TRP A 47 2.73 25.97 -20.10
CA TRP A 47 2.95 25.91 -18.65
C TRP A 47 3.38 24.51 -18.23
N CYS A 48 2.64 23.47 -18.65
CA CYS A 48 2.98 22.08 -18.41
C CYS A 48 4.35 21.70 -18.98
N ALA A 49 4.67 22.11 -20.21
CA ALA A 49 5.96 21.82 -20.85
C ALA A 49 7.13 22.48 -20.09
N SER A 50 6.93 23.70 -19.59
CA SER A 50 7.93 24.47 -18.85
C SER A 50 8.30 23.84 -17.51
N TRP A 51 7.36 23.14 -16.87
CA TRP A 51 7.57 22.49 -15.57
C TRP A 51 8.71 21.47 -15.60
N HIS A 52 8.89 20.80 -16.74
CA HIS A 52 9.93 19.79 -16.96
C HIS A 52 11.13 20.29 -17.78
N GLN A 53 11.20 21.59 -18.08
CA GLN A 53 12.44 22.18 -18.59
C GLN A 53 13.50 22.28 -17.49
N VAL A 54 14.74 22.50 -17.90
CA VAL A 54 15.83 22.86 -17.00
C VAL A 54 16.39 24.19 -17.52
N PRO A 55 16.15 25.31 -16.83
CA PRO A 55 15.51 25.44 -15.51
C PRO A 55 13.99 25.20 -15.53
N ALA A 56 13.43 24.65 -14.47
CA ALA A 56 11.98 24.45 -14.36
C ALA A 56 11.22 25.79 -14.38
N GLY A 57 10.06 25.83 -15.03
CA GLY A 57 9.28 27.05 -15.22
C GLY A 57 9.78 27.98 -16.34
N SER A 58 10.72 27.49 -17.16
CA SER A 58 11.25 28.22 -18.33
C SER A 58 10.90 27.52 -19.64
N LEU A 59 11.02 28.24 -20.76
CA LEU A 59 10.91 27.71 -22.11
C LEU A 59 12.01 28.26 -23.01
N PRO A 60 12.45 27.50 -24.03
CA PRO A 60 13.24 28.06 -25.13
C PRO A 60 12.39 29.04 -25.94
N LYS A 61 13.00 30.10 -26.48
CA LYS A 61 12.31 31.09 -27.31
C LYS A 61 12.08 30.69 -28.77
N GLU A 62 12.69 29.59 -29.20
CA GLU A 62 12.63 29.13 -30.59
C GLU A 62 11.21 28.71 -31.01
N ALA A 63 10.63 29.37 -32.01
CA ALA A 63 9.25 29.15 -32.46
C ALA A 63 8.94 27.68 -32.81
N ARG A 64 9.91 26.94 -33.38
CA ARG A 64 9.74 25.50 -33.68
C ARG A 64 9.56 24.66 -32.42
N GLN A 65 10.25 25.01 -31.33
CA GLN A 65 10.13 24.30 -30.05
C GLN A 65 8.82 24.67 -29.36
N LEU A 66 8.47 25.96 -29.36
CA LEU A 66 7.20 26.44 -28.80
C LEU A 66 5.99 25.84 -29.51
N SER A 67 5.98 25.83 -30.85
CA SER A 67 4.97 25.14 -31.68
C SER A 67 4.80 23.67 -31.27
N LYS A 68 5.91 22.95 -31.04
CA LYS A 68 5.87 21.55 -30.60
C LYS A 68 5.26 21.43 -29.21
N PHE A 69 5.66 22.28 -28.26
CA PHE A 69 5.15 22.25 -26.88
C PHE A 69 3.67 22.65 -26.78
N ALA A 70 3.22 23.60 -27.60
CA ALA A 70 1.83 24.06 -27.68
C ALA A 70 0.89 23.09 -28.44
N GLY A 71 1.39 21.96 -28.92
CA GLY A 71 0.59 20.92 -29.59
C GLY A 71 0.40 21.13 -31.10
N TYR A 72 1.05 22.11 -31.72
CA TYR A 72 1.01 22.35 -33.17
C TYR A 72 2.09 21.56 -33.94
N GLY A 73 3.01 20.91 -33.21
CA GLY A 73 4.05 20.07 -33.79
C GLY A 73 4.99 20.88 -34.68
N ARG A 74 5.08 20.52 -35.96
CA ARG A 74 5.95 21.19 -36.94
C ARG A 74 5.26 22.34 -37.68
N VAL A 75 3.97 22.58 -37.45
CA VAL A 75 3.15 23.54 -38.18
C VAL A 75 3.27 24.92 -37.53
N VAL A 76 4.44 25.55 -37.68
CA VAL A 76 4.76 26.84 -37.04
C VAL A 76 3.78 27.95 -37.46
N ALA A 77 3.30 27.93 -38.71
CA ALA A 77 2.35 28.93 -39.20
C ALA A 77 1.01 28.94 -38.44
N GLU A 78 0.54 27.81 -37.92
CA GLU A 78 -0.67 27.76 -37.08
C GLU A 78 -0.37 28.19 -35.64
N TRP A 79 0.83 27.84 -35.15
CA TRP A 79 1.31 28.33 -33.86
C TRP A 79 1.41 29.87 -33.85
N ASP A 80 1.93 30.48 -34.91
CA ASP A 80 2.16 31.92 -34.98
C ASP A 80 0.85 32.71 -34.77
N LYS A 81 -0.29 32.19 -35.26
CA LYS A 81 -1.62 32.80 -35.09
C LYS A 81 -2.08 32.91 -33.63
N VAL A 82 -1.63 32.01 -32.76
CA VAL A 82 -2.02 31.93 -31.33
C VAL A 82 -0.87 32.28 -30.39
N SER A 83 0.34 32.48 -30.92
CA SER A 83 1.56 32.60 -30.14
C SER A 83 1.55 33.79 -29.18
N ALA A 84 0.94 34.90 -29.58
CA ALA A 84 0.84 36.11 -28.78
C ALA A 84 0.04 35.87 -27.49
N GLY A 85 -1.19 35.34 -27.58
CA GLY A 85 -1.98 35.02 -26.39
C GLY A 85 -1.45 33.81 -25.62
N ALA A 86 -0.90 32.80 -26.29
CA ALA A 86 -0.31 31.65 -25.62
C ALA A 86 0.93 32.00 -24.76
N LEU A 87 1.66 33.05 -25.16
CA LEU A 87 2.80 33.62 -24.43
C LEU A 87 2.41 34.80 -23.53
N TYR A 88 1.12 35.00 -23.23
CA TYR A 88 0.67 35.99 -22.27
C TYR A 88 1.36 35.80 -20.90
N GLY A 89 1.94 36.87 -20.37
CA GLY A 89 2.62 36.86 -19.07
C GLY A 89 4.03 36.24 -19.05
N TRP A 90 4.55 35.76 -20.18
CA TRP A 90 5.92 35.27 -20.27
C TRP A 90 6.92 36.43 -20.38
N VAL A 91 8.08 36.28 -19.75
CA VAL A 91 9.15 37.28 -19.71
C VAL A 91 10.43 36.69 -20.27
N GLU A 92 11.06 37.35 -21.24
CA GLU A 92 12.41 36.98 -21.70
C GLU A 92 13.45 37.45 -20.69
N CYS A 93 14.25 36.51 -20.18
CA CYS A 93 15.32 36.76 -19.24
C CYS A 93 16.69 36.81 -19.93
N SER A 94 17.71 37.26 -19.19
CA SER A 94 19.08 37.45 -19.66
C SER A 94 19.78 36.17 -20.14
N ASP A 95 19.26 35.00 -19.80
CA ASP A 95 19.73 33.68 -20.27
C ASP A 95 19.12 33.27 -21.62
N GLY A 96 18.31 34.13 -22.24
CA GLY A 96 17.67 33.90 -23.54
C GLY A 96 16.49 32.94 -23.49
N ARG A 97 15.95 32.69 -22.30
CA ARG A 97 14.76 31.83 -22.08
C ARG A 97 13.56 32.67 -21.67
N LEU A 98 12.38 32.14 -21.94
CA LEU A 98 11.11 32.70 -21.50
C LEU A 98 10.75 32.11 -20.14
N TYR A 99 10.37 32.92 -19.17
CA TYR A 99 9.90 32.49 -17.85
C TYR A 99 8.48 32.97 -17.61
N HIS A 100 7.65 32.11 -17.01
CA HIS A 100 6.34 32.51 -16.52
C HIS A 100 6.41 32.75 -15.01
N PRO A 101 6.19 33.98 -14.50
CA PRO A 101 6.41 34.32 -13.08
C PRO A 101 5.68 33.38 -12.11
N VAL A 102 4.44 33.00 -12.41
CA VAL A 102 3.63 32.11 -11.57
C VAL A 102 4.21 30.69 -11.53
N ILE A 103 4.71 30.17 -12.65
CA ILE A 103 5.26 28.81 -12.71
C ILE A 103 6.66 28.78 -12.10
N ALA A 104 7.45 29.85 -12.32
CA ALA A 104 8.75 30.05 -11.69
C ALA A 104 8.66 30.06 -10.15
N GLU A 105 7.68 30.78 -9.59
CA GLU A 105 7.36 30.78 -8.15
C GLU A 105 7.13 29.35 -7.64
N LYS A 106 6.25 28.57 -8.30
CA LYS A 106 5.97 27.17 -7.91
C LYS A 106 7.15 26.23 -8.11
N ALA A 107 8.00 26.49 -9.09
CA ALA A 107 9.20 25.71 -9.32
C ALA A 107 10.21 25.88 -8.17
N ILE A 108 10.40 27.11 -7.68
CA ILE A 108 11.25 27.40 -6.52
C ILE A 108 10.69 26.71 -5.27
N GLU A 109 9.41 26.88 -4.96
CA GLU A 109 8.78 26.22 -3.80
C GLU A 109 8.93 24.69 -3.83
N ALA A 110 8.75 24.07 -5.00
CA ALA A 110 8.89 22.63 -5.15
C ALA A 110 10.36 22.18 -4.99
N TRP A 111 11.30 22.97 -5.50
CA TRP A 111 12.73 22.71 -5.36
C TRP A 111 13.21 22.81 -3.91
N GLU A 112 12.76 23.83 -3.17
CA GLU A 112 13.06 23.98 -1.74
C GLU A 112 12.57 22.77 -0.95
N LYS A 113 11.30 22.36 -1.14
CA LYS A 113 10.74 21.15 -0.51
C LYS A 113 11.51 19.88 -0.87
N LYS A 114 12.00 19.75 -2.11
CA LYS A 114 12.84 18.63 -2.56
C LYS A 114 14.16 18.59 -1.78
N GLN A 115 14.82 19.74 -1.63
CA GLN A 115 16.09 19.85 -0.89
C GLN A 115 15.93 19.56 0.61
N GLU A 116 14.86 20.07 1.23
CA GLU A 116 14.53 19.78 2.63
C GLU A 116 14.30 18.29 2.86
N PHE A 117 13.55 17.64 1.96
CA PHE A 117 13.30 16.20 2.05
C PHE A 117 14.60 15.40 1.93
N ALA A 118 15.44 15.72 0.95
CA ALA A 118 16.74 15.07 0.76
C ALA A 118 17.66 15.22 1.99
N THR A 119 17.69 16.42 2.59
CA THR A 119 18.46 16.71 3.81
C THR A 119 17.94 15.93 5.01
N ARG A 120 16.61 15.86 5.19
CA ARG A 120 16.01 15.09 6.28
C ARG A 120 16.26 13.59 6.11
N GLU A 121 16.24 13.08 4.89
CA GLU A 121 16.58 11.68 4.62
C GLU A 121 18.06 11.37 4.88
N SER A 122 18.98 12.26 4.51
CA SER A 122 20.41 12.07 4.79
C SER A 122 20.68 12.06 6.30
N GLN A 123 20.09 13.00 7.05
CA GLN A 123 20.18 13.04 8.51
C GLN A 123 19.63 11.77 9.16
N ARG A 124 18.47 11.27 8.70
CA ARG A 124 17.89 10.01 9.20
C ARG A 124 18.80 8.82 8.93
N LYS A 125 19.39 8.73 7.73
CA LYS A 125 20.33 7.67 7.37
C LYS A 125 21.60 7.73 8.22
N GLU A 126 22.13 8.92 8.46
CA GLU A 126 23.31 9.13 9.32
C GLU A 126 23.02 8.75 10.77
N GLN A 127 21.89 9.18 11.33
CA GLN A 127 21.47 8.80 12.68
C GLN A 127 21.25 7.29 12.80
N ALA A 128 20.63 6.65 11.81
CA ALA A 128 20.46 5.20 11.78
C ALA A 128 21.81 4.46 11.70
N ALA A 129 22.76 4.96 10.90
CA ALA A 129 24.11 4.42 10.81
C ALA A 129 24.88 4.55 12.13
N LYS A 130 24.80 5.72 12.79
CA LYS A 130 25.38 5.95 14.12
C LYS A 130 24.78 5.03 15.18
N ALA A 131 23.45 4.87 15.19
CA ALA A 131 22.75 3.97 16.10
C ALA A 131 23.10 2.49 15.85
N ALA A 132 23.25 2.08 14.59
CA ALA A 132 23.70 0.73 14.24
C ALA A 132 25.15 0.48 14.67
N GLY A 133 26.06 1.45 14.46
CA GLY A 133 27.44 1.40 14.91
C GLY A 133 27.55 1.29 16.43
N ALA A 134 26.76 2.06 17.19
CA ALA A 134 26.73 1.97 18.64
C ALA A 134 26.19 0.63 19.17
N ARG A 135 25.29 -0.03 18.42
CA ARG A 135 24.73 -1.35 18.77
C ARG A 135 25.71 -2.49 18.51
N TRP A 136 26.51 -2.42 17.44
CA TRP A 136 27.42 -3.50 17.05
C TRP A 136 28.87 -3.30 17.51
N GLY A 137 29.25 -2.07 17.89
CA GLY A 137 30.57 -1.73 18.44
C GLY A 137 30.79 -2.09 19.91
N LYS A 138 29.82 -2.73 20.58
CA LYS A 138 29.94 -3.22 21.98
C LYS A 138 30.00 -4.75 22.06
N LYS A 139 30.71 -5.39 21.13
CA LYS A 139 31.04 -6.82 21.23
C LYS A 139 32.55 -6.95 21.24
N ASP A 140 33.16 -6.75 22.40
CA ASP A 140 34.55 -7.14 22.61
C ASP A 140 34.64 -8.68 22.54
N PRO A 141 35.64 -9.25 21.83
CA PRO A 141 35.93 -10.67 21.92
C PRO A 141 36.63 -10.94 23.25
N ALA A 142 36.04 -11.79 24.09
CA ALA A 142 36.74 -12.31 25.26
C ALA A 142 37.91 -13.22 24.79
N PRO A 143 39.13 -13.06 25.33
CA PRO A 143 40.24 -13.95 25.03
C PRO A 143 40.13 -15.21 25.90
N GLU A 144 39.90 -16.37 25.29
CA GLU A 144 40.04 -17.65 26.00
C GLU A 144 41.52 -17.96 26.19
N THR A 145 41.94 -18.02 27.45
CA THR A 145 43.27 -18.43 27.91
C THR A 145 43.49 -19.93 27.65
N PRO A 146 44.66 -20.35 27.15
CA PRO A 146 45.00 -21.76 26.98
C PRO A 146 45.49 -22.37 28.30
N PRO A 147 45.14 -23.62 28.65
CA PRO A 147 45.87 -24.38 29.64
C PRO A 147 46.98 -25.23 28.97
N GLU A 148 48.24 -24.85 29.19
CA GLU A 148 49.40 -25.77 29.25
C GLU A 148 49.27 -26.60 30.55
N GLY A 149 49.62 -27.88 30.64
CA GLY A 149 50.21 -28.84 29.71
C GLY A 149 50.19 -30.24 30.35
N ASP A 150 50.52 -31.25 29.55
CA ASP A 150 51.39 -32.39 29.89
C ASP A 150 51.39 -33.37 28.70
N ASP A 151 52.53 -33.43 28.01
CA ASP A 151 52.96 -34.49 27.08
C ASP A 151 53.19 -35.81 27.89
N PRO A 152 53.15 -37.03 27.30
CA PRO A 152 53.98 -37.38 26.16
C PRO A 152 53.37 -38.33 25.10
N SER A 153 53.78 -38.09 23.85
CA SER A 153 54.30 -39.09 22.90
C SER A 153 53.41 -40.27 22.47
N SER A 154 53.08 -40.29 21.16
CA SER A 154 53.48 -41.36 20.22
C SER A 154 52.42 -41.64 19.15
N GLY A 155 52.85 -41.58 17.88
CA GLY A 155 52.45 -42.58 16.89
C GLY A 155 51.19 -42.34 16.05
N GLY A 156 51.38 -41.73 14.88
CA GLY A 156 51.13 -42.46 13.62
C GLY A 156 49.72 -42.58 13.03
N LYS A 157 49.56 -41.88 11.88
CA LYS A 157 49.06 -42.39 10.58
C LYS A 157 47.55 -42.68 10.35
N ASN A 158 47.17 -42.31 9.12
CA ASN A 158 46.06 -42.76 8.25
C ASN A 158 44.74 -41.99 8.43
N ALA A 159 44.31 -41.15 7.48
CA ALA A 159 43.82 -41.47 6.12
C ALA A 159 42.63 -42.44 6.10
N ARG A 160 41.45 -41.92 5.68
CA ARG A 160 40.56 -42.47 4.62
C ARG A 160 39.06 -42.38 4.93
N ALA A 161 38.31 -41.98 3.88
CA ALA A 161 36.89 -42.23 3.56
C ALA A 161 35.82 -41.47 4.38
N MET A 162 35.08 -40.51 3.79
CA MET A 162 33.83 -40.64 2.96
C MET A 162 32.56 -40.91 3.82
N PRO A 163 31.32 -40.67 3.35
CA PRO A 163 30.79 -39.69 2.40
C PRO A 163 29.45 -39.04 2.87
N GLU A 164 28.84 -38.35 1.91
CA GLU A 164 27.52 -37.72 1.79
C GLU A 164 26.25 -38.35 2.41
N GLN A 165 25.33 -37.42 2.72
CA GLN A 165 23.90 -37.34 2.37
C GLN A 165 22.78 -37.68 3.39
N CYS A 166 21.93 -36.66 3.51
CA CYS A 166 20.46 -36.66 3.62
C CYS A 166 19.78 -37.27 4.86
N ALA A 167 19.15 -36.39 5.65
CA ALA A 167 17.69 -36.18 5.69
C ALA A 167 17.23 -35.82 7.10
N SER A 168 16.60 -34.64 7.25
CA SER A 168 15.29 -34.44 7.92
C SER A 168 15.09 -32.98 8.36
N MET A 169 14.00 -32.38 7.89
CA MET A 169 13.30 -31.23 8.48
C MET A 169 12.59 -31.67 9.80
N PRO A 170 11.97 -30.81 10.64
CA PRO A 170 11.56 -29.39 10.42
C PRO A 170 11.77 -28.43 11.62
N GLY A 171 11.51 -27.13 11.39
CA GLY A 171 10.87 -26.28 12.41
C GLY A 171 11.44 -24.89 12.65
N ALA A 172 10.53 -23.91 12.67
CA ALA A 172 10.61 -22.57 13.25
C ALA A 172 11.19 -21.41 12.40
N LEU A 173 10.27 -20.56 11.96
CA LEU A 173 10.48 -19.19 11.47
C LEU A 173 11.17 -18.29 12.52
N PRO A 174 11.91 -17.27 12.06
CA PRO A 174 11.54 -15.92 12.48
C PRO A 174 11.55 -14.87 11.36
N LYS A 175 10.63 -13.91 11.51
CA LYS A 175 10.50 -12.65 10.76
C LYS A 175 11.77 -11.80 10.87
N GLY A 176 12.19 -11.20 9.74
CA GLY A 176 13.19 -10.14 9.74
C GLY A 176 13.37 -9.50 8.36
N ASN A 177 12.64 -8.42 8.09
CA ASN A 177 12.85 -7.58 6.91
C ASN A 177 14.20 -6.85 7.02
N ARG A 178 15.13 -7.17 6.11
CA ARG A 178 16.29 -6.35 5.73
C ARG A 178 16.41 -6.40 4.22
N GLN A 179 16.26 -5.26 3.55
CA GLN A 179 16.75 -5.06 2.19
C GLN A 179 17.73 -3.89 2.22
N GLY A 180 19.01 -4.24 2.10
CA GLY A 180 20.09 -3.36 1.70
C GLY A 180 20.42 -3.61 0.22
N GLN A 181 20.81 -2.51 -0.44
CA GLN A 181 21.36 -2.37 -1.80
C GLN A 181 22.60 -3.28 -2.00
N GLY A 182 23.11 -3.60 -3.19
CA GLY A 182 22.92 -3.09 -4.55
C GLY A 182 24.04 -3.64 -5.47
N GLN A 183 24.23 -2.96 -6.61
CA GLN A 183 25.21 -3.20 -7.70
C GLN A 183 24.80 -4.30 -8.70
N GLY A 184 24.92 -4.14 -10.02
CA GLY A 184 25.51 -3.09 -10.84
C GLY A 184 25.86 -3.68 -12.21
N GLU A 185 26.02 -2.81 -13.20
CA GLU A 185 26.54 -3.05 -14.56
C GLU A 185 25.57 -3.44 -15.68
N GLY A 186 25.72 -2.70 -16.78
CA GLY A 186 24.78 -2.59 -17.88
C GLY A 186 25.25 -3.26 -19.16
N THR A 187 24.42 -3.17 -20.20
CA THR A 187 24.83 -2.85 -21.57
C THR A 187 23.60 -2.64 -22.44
N ALA A 188 23.75 -1.76 -23.43
CA ALA A 188 22.76 -1.43 -24.43
C ALA A 188 22.27 -2.66 -25.20
N HIS A 189 20.98 -2.71 -25.51
CA HIS A 189 20.48 -3.13 -26.83
C HIS A 189 19.07 -2.61 -27.06
N ARG A 190 18.98 -1.59 -27.92
CA ARG A 190 17.75 -1.22 -28.64
C ARG A 190 17.44 -2.37 -29.60
N ARG A 191 16.34 -3.09 -29.40
CA ARG A 191 15.72 -3.91 -30.45
C ARG A 191 14.21 -3.92 -30.22
N GLY A 192 13.48 -3.42 -31.20
CA GLY A 192 12.02 -3.38 -31.16
C GLY A 192 11.44 -4.77 -30.99
N GLN A 193 10.46 -4.88 -30.11
CA GLN A 193 9.55 -6.01 -30.04
C GLN A 193 8.20 -5.57 -30.63
N PRO A 194 7.59 -6.39 -31.50
CA PRO A 194 6.33 -6.07 -32.18
C PRO A 194 5.16 -6.09 -31.18
N PRO A 195 4.00 -5.49 -31.52
CA PRO A 195 2.88 -5.41 -30.59
C PRO A 195 2.35 -6.82 -30.30
N ALA A 196 2.45 -7.23 -29.02
CA ALA A 196 1.77 -8.42 -28.54
C ALA A 196 0.28 -8.09 -28.39
N GLN A 197 -0.49 -8.48 -29.39
CA GLN A 197 -1.95 -8.45 -29.35
C GLN A 197 -2.43 -9.41 -28.24
N GLY A 198 -3.07 -8.88 -27.19
CA GLY A 198 -3.71 -9.70 -26.15
C GLY A 198 -3.94 -9.06 -24.78
N THR A 199 -3.37 -7.87 -24.47
CA THR A 199 -3.38 -7.29 -23.12
C THR A 199 -4.07 -5.92 -23.00
N ASP A 200 -4.65 -5.38 -24.07
CA ASP A 200 -5.08 -3.98 -24.15
C ASP A 200 -6.21 -3.58 -23.16
N GLU A 201 -6.97 -4.52 -22.60
CA GLU A 201 -8.10 -4.19 -21.72
C GLU A 201 -7.80 -4.29 -20.21
N LEU A 202 -6.71 -4.94 -19.81
CA LEU A 202 -6.41 -5.14 -18.38
C LEU A 202 -6.08 -3.81 -17.69
N GLY A 203 -5.25 -2.98 -18.33
CA GLY A 203 -4.86 -1.68 -17.82
C GLY A 203 -6.05 -0.72 -17.63
N PRO A 204 -6.91 -0.52 -18.65
CA PRO A 204 -8.15 0.23 -18.52
C PRO A 204 -9.09 -0.30 -17.43
N TRP A 205 -9.31 -1.62 -17.37
CA TRP A 205 -10.16 -2.24 -16.33
C TRP A 205 -9.61 -2.01 -14.92
N LEU A 206 -8.32 -2.26 -14.67
CA LEU A 206 -7.71 -2.02 -13.36
C LEU A 206 -7.82 -0.54 -12.92
N ARG A 207 -7.67 0.39 -13.88
CA ARG A 207 -7.82 1.82 -13.63
C ARG A 207 -9.27 2.20 -13.28
N SER A 208 -10.27 1.50 -13.81
CA SER A 208 -11.67 1.73 -13.43
C SER A 208 -11.94 1.36 -11.96
N LEU A 209 -11.24 0.36 -11.42
CA LEU A 209 -11.44 -0.15 -10.06
C LEU A 209 -10.87 0.77 -8.96
N VAL A 210 -9.85 1.58 -9.27
CA VAL A 210 -9.24 2.53 -8.33
C VAL A 210 -9.91 3.90 -8.31
N GLY A 211 -10.90 4.13 -9.18
CA GLY A 211 -11.66 5.38 -9.28
C GLY A 211 -10.92 6.55 -9.93
N GLN A 212 -11.61 7.67 -10.10
CA GLN A 212 -11.09 8.90 -10.72
C GLN A 212 -10.99 10.06 -9.70
N GLU A 213 -10.01 10.03 -8.78
CA GLU A 213 -9.53 11.25 -8.09
C GLU A 213 -8.20 11.01 -7.35
N PRO A 214 -7.20 11.90 -7.50
CA PRO A 214 -5.99 11.56 -8.24
C PRO A 214 -5.26 10.34 -7.65
N VAL A 215 -5.46 9.18 -8.27
CA VAL A 215 -4.64 7.98 -8.04
C VAL A 215 -3.85 7.72 -9.33
N LEU A 216 -2.73 8.43 -9.53
CA LEU A 216 -1.77 8.10 -10.58
C LEU A 216 -1.03 6.83 -10.17
N VAL A 217 -1.59 5.68 -10.51
CA VAL A 217 -0.88 4.41 -10.38
C VAL A 217 0.12 4.30 -11.53
N ALA A 218 1.33 3.80 -11.24
CA ALA A 218 2.34 3.52 -12.24
C ALA A 218 1.76 2.80 -13.47
N GLN A 219 2.25 3.07 -14.69
CA GLN A 219 1.73 2.41 -15.89
C GLN A 219 2.00 0.90 -15.90
N ASP A 220 3.06 0.48 -15.22
CA ASP A 220 3.51 -0.90 -15.10
C ASP A 220 2.59 -1.74 -14.21
N ILE A 221 1.75 -2.58 -14.84
CA ILE A 221 0.81 -3.50 -14.20
C ILE A 221 1.35 -4.93 -14.02
N HIS A 222 2.62 -5.21 -14.35
CA HIS A 222 3.16 -6.58 -14.42
C HIS A 222 3.03 -7.34 -13.08
N VAL A 223 3.00 -6.61 -11.97
CA VAL A 223 2.80 -7.20 -10.64
C VAL A 223 1.40 -7.78 -10.45
N ILE A 224 0.38 -7.22 -11.10
CA ILE A 224 -0.99 -7.75 -11.10
C ILE A 224 -1.15 -8.84 -12.15
N GLU A 225 -0.52 -8.68 -13.32
CA GLU A 225 -0.47 -9.74 -14.34
C GLU A 225 0.12 -11.03 -13.78
N ARG A 226 1.20 -10.93 -12.99
CA ARG A 226 1.79 -12.08 -12.32
C ARG A 226 0.82 -12.74 -11.34
N LEU A 227 0.07 -11.97 -10.56
CA LEU A 227 -0.92 -12.51 -9.63
C LEU A 227 -2.05 -13.25 -10.36
N LEU A 228 -2.49 -12.72 -11.50
CA LEU A 228 -3.50 -13.35 -12.36
C LEU A 228 -2.98 -14.62 -13.07
N ALA A 229 -1.68 -14.69 -13.35
CA ALA A 229 -1.03 -15.87 -13.92
C ALA A 229 -0.72 -16.97 -12.88
N GLU A 230 -0.65 -16.61 -11.61
CA GLU A 230 -0.53 -17.54 -10.47
C GLU A 230 -1.94 -18.02 -10.05
N ASP A 231 -2.36 -17.73 -8.81
CA ASP A 231 -3.59 -18.29 -8.23
C ASP A 231 -4.75 -17.28 -8.09
N SER A 232 -4.54 -16.01 -8.46
CA SER A 232 -5.54 -14.96 -8.28
C SER A 232 -6.48 -14.87 -9.48
N THR A 233 -7.77 -14.70 -9.21
CA THR A 233 -8.80 -14.48 -10.23
C THR A 233 -9.10 -12.98 -10.39
N ARG A 234 -9.79 -12.60 -11.46
CA ARG A 234 -10.26 -11.21 -11.63
C ARG A 234 -11.17 -10.75 -10.48
N ALA A 235 -11.97 -11.66 -9.92
CA ALA A 235 -12.82 -11.38 -8.77
C ALA A 235 -11.99 -11.11 -7.49
N ASP A 236 -10.88 -11.83 -7.30
CA ASP A 236 -9.96 -11.58 -6.17
C ASP A 236 -9.29 -10.20 -6.29
N VAL A 237 -8.94 -9.82 -7.53
CA VAL A 237 -8.39 -8.49 -7.83
C VAL A 237 -9.41 -7.39 -7.54
N GLU A 238 -10.64 -7.53 -8.00
CA GLU A 238 -11.73 -6.59 -7.72
C GLU A 238 -12.00 -6.45 -6.22
N ALA A 239 -12.16 -7.56 -5.51
CA ALA A 239 -12.42 -7.57 -4.08
C ALA A 239 -11.25 -6.95 -3.28
N GLY A 240 -10.01 -7.30 -3.63
CA GLY A 240 -8.82 -6.75 -3.00
C GLY A 240 -8.67 -5.24 -3.22
N ILE A 241 -8.91 -4.77 -4.45
CA ILE A 241 -8.85 -3.33 -4.77
C ILE A 241 -9.99 -2.57 -4.07
N ALA A 242 -11.22 -3.10 -4.10
CA ALA A 242 -12.36 -2.49 -3.42
C ALA A 242 -12.11 -2.34 -1.91
N ALA A 243 -11.58 -3.38 -1.26
CA ALA A 243 -11.24 -3.35 0.17
C ALA A 243 -10.13 -2.31 0.47
N ALA A 244 -9.12 -2.23 -0.40
CA ALA A 244 -8.06 -1.24 -0.24
C ALA A 244 -8.60 0.20 -0.38
N MET A 245 -9.45 0.45 -1.37
CA MET A 245 -10.02 1.77 -1.66
C MET A 245 -11.07 2.22 -0.63
N ALA A 246 -11.72 1.29 0.07
CA ALA A 246 -12.61 1.59 1.18
C ALA A 246 -11.87 2.18 2.41
N THR A 247 -10.53 2.06 2.46
CA THR A 247 -9.73 2.64 3.55
C THR A 247 -9.62 4.15 3.37
N LYS A 248 -10.11 4.91 4.35
CA LYS A 248 -10.26 6.38 4.30
C LYS A 248 -9.00 7.12 3.81
N ASP A 249 -7.83 6.75 4.32
CA ASP A 249 -6.57 7.46 4.08
C ASP A 249 -5.65 6.76 3.05
N PHE A 250 -6.09 5.65 2.45
CA PHE A 250 -5.26 4.88 1.52
C PHE A 250 -5.50 5.32 0.07
N ARG A 251 -4.45 5.79 -0.61
CA ARG A 251 -4.45 6.07 -2.05
C ARG A 251 -3.20 5.47 -2.70
N PRO A 252 -3.33 4.40 -3.52
CA PRO A 252 -2.17 3.68 -4.04
C PRO A 252 -1.45 4.48 -5.14
N ARG A 253 -0.12 4.64 -5.05
CA ARG A 253 0.69 5.25 -6.13
C ARG A 253 1.33 4.21 -7.05
N ARG A 254 1.37 2.95 -6.62
CA ARG A 254 1.95 1.82 -7.36
C ARG A 254 1.08 0.57 -7.18
N TRP A 255 0.96 -0.24 -8.23
CA TRP A 255 0.22 -1.50 -8.20
C TRP A 255 0.74 -2.47 -7.13
N GLN A 256 2.03 -2.40 -6.80
CA GLN A 256 2.65 -3.20 -5.74
C GLN A 256 1.96 -3.01 -4.37
N GLN A 257 1.39 -1.83 -4.09
CA GLN A 257 0.72 -1.57 -2.80
C GLN A 257 -0.62 -2.30 -2.66
N LEU A 258 -1.19 -2.77 -3.77
CA LEU A 258 -2.47 -3.50 -3.81
C LEU A 258 -2.26 -5.02 -3.69
N VAL A 259 -1.04 -5.52 -3.92
CA VAL A 259 -0.72 -6.96 -3.91
C VAL A 259 -1.14 -7.64 -2.60
N GLY A 260 -0.94 -6.99 -1.45
CA GLY A 260 -1.31 -7.57 -0.15
C GLY A 260 -2.81 -7.76 0.00
N TRP A 261 -3.61 -6.79 -0.45
CA TRP A 261 -5.06 -6.84 -0.41
C TRP A 261 -5.62 -7.89 -1.37
N ILE A 262 -5.06 -7.97 -2.57
CA ILE A 262 -5.44 -8.97 -3.58
C ILE A 262 -5.10 -10.38 -3.09
N LYS A 263 -3.90 -10.60 -2.55
CA LYS A 263 -3.53 -11.89 -1.94
C LYS A 263 -4.43 -12.25 -0.75
N GLY A 264 -4.88 -11.25 0.01
CA GLY A 264 -5.89 -11.42 1.05
C GLY A 264 -7.21 -11.95 0.49
N ALA A 265 -7.75 -11.31 -0.55
CA ALA A 265 -8.96 -11.76 -1.23
C ALA A 265 -8.83 -13.16 -1.85
N THR A 266 -7.70 -13.45 -2.51
CA THR A 266 -7.40 -14.79 -3.04
C THR A 266 -7.40 -15.83 -1.92
N LYS A 267 -6.78 -15.53 -0.79
CA LYS A 267 -6.77 -16.40 0.39
C LYS A 267 -8.19 -16.59 0.96
N ASP A 268 -8.96 -15.52 1.10
CA ASP A 268 -10.33 -15.59 1.61
C ASP A 268 -11.24 -16.42 0.69
N ARG A 269 -11.05 -16.33 -0.63
CA ARG A 269 -11.72 -17.22 -1.60
C ARG A 269 -11.29 -18.67 -1.42
N LEU A 270 -9.99 -18.94 -1.33
CA LEU A 270 -9.48 -20.32 -1.17
C LEU A 270 -9.92 -20.94 0.16
N GLU A 271 -9.91 -20.18 1.25
CA GLU A 271 -10.45 -20.59 2.55
C GLU A 271 -11.98 -20.69 2.54
N GLY A 272 -12.66 -19.82 1.79
CA GLY A 272 -14.10 -19.87 1.54
C GLY A 272 -14.51 -21.11 0.76
N VAL A 273 -13.73 -21.53 -0.25
CA VAL A 273 -13.91 -22.78 -0.99
C VAL A 273 -13.60 -23.99 -0.11
N ALA A 274 -12.57 -23.91 0.75
CA ALA A 274 -12.29 -24.95 1.74
C ALA A 274 -13.41 -25.09 2.79
N LYS A 275 -14.05 -23.98 3.19
CA LYS A 275 -15.24 -23.95 4.06
C LYS A 275 -16.54 -24.27 3.31
N ALA A 276 -16.57 -24.13 1.99
CA ALA A 276 -17.68 -24.46 1.09
C ALA A 276 -17.55 -25.86 0.46
N GLY A 277 -16.63 -26.71 0.97
CA GLY A 277 -16.89 -28.15 1.04
C GLY A 277 -18.29 -28.40 1.63
N PRO A 278 -18.94 -29.52 1.30
CA PRO A 278 -20.40 -29.65 1.31
C PRO A 278 -21.01 -29.02 2.55
N ARG A 279 -21.91 -28.04 2.32
CA ARG A 279 -22.69 -27.27 3.32
C ARG A 279 -22.61 -27.93 4.68
N SER A 280 -22.04 -27.23 5.67
CA SER A 280 -22.09 -27.63 7.08
C SER A 280 -23.44 -28.28 7.34
N VAL A 281 -23.45 -29.61 7.52
CA VAL A 281 -24.62 -30.33 7.98
C VAL A 281 -25.04 -29.57 9.22
N ALA A 282 -26.27 -29.04 9.23
CA ALA A 282 -26.85 -28.46 10.42
C ALA A 282 -26.48 -29.40 11.57
N LYS A 283 -25.84 -28.86 12.62
CA LYS A 283 -25.42 -29.66 13.78
C LYS A 283 -26.57 -30.62 14.07
N PRO A 284 -26.37 -31.95 14.02
CA PRO A 284 -27.48 -32.90 14.09
C PRO A 284 -28.39 -32.47 15.24
N PRO A 285 -29.73 -32.45 15.04
CA PRO A 285 -30.65 -32.00 16.07
C PRO A 285 -30.24 -32.67 17.38
N ALA A 286 -30.07 -31.84 18.43
CA ALA A 286 -29.59 -32.34 19.71
C ALA A 286 -30.39 -33.60 20.06
N THR A 287 -29.70 -34.68 20.44
CA THR A 287 -30.41 -35.89 20.87
C THR A 287 -31.40 -35.51 21.97
N PRO A 288 -32.55 -36.20 22.09
CA PRO A 288 -33.56 -35.85 23.11
C PRO A 288 -32.96 -35.72 24.52
N GLU A 289 -31.95 -36.52 24.82
CA GLU A 289 -31.20 -36.48 26.08
C GLU A 289 -30.33 -35.22 26.23
N GLN A 290 -29.68 -34.77 25.15
CA GLN A 290 -28.85 -33.57 25.16
C GLN A 290 -29.70 -32.29 25.21
N ASP A 291 -30.85 -32.28 24.54
CA ASP A 291 -31.84 -31.20 24.68
C ASP A 291 -32.40 -31.15 26.11
N ARG A 292 -32.79 -32.29 26.69
CA ARG A 292 -33.23 -32.39 28.08
C ARG A 292 -32.18 -31.85 29.05
N ARG A 293 -30.90 -32.24 28.88
CA ARG A 293 -29.79 -31.78 29.72
C ARG A 293 -29.56 -30.27 29.60
N ASN A 294 -29.66 -29.73 28.39
CA ASN A 294 -29.53 -28.28 28.16
C ASN A 294 -30.67 -27.51 28.84
N ARG A 295 -31.91 -27.99 28.75
CA ARG A 295 -33.06 -27.37 29.40
C ARG A 295 -32.99 -27.46 30.92
N LEU A 296 -32.57 -28.61 31.46
CA LEU A 296 -32.34 -28.79 32.89
C LEU A 296 -31.32 -27.78 33.42
N ALA A 297 -30.17 -27.65 32.75
CA ALA A 297 -29.13 -26.70 33.14
C ALA A 297 -29.62 -25.24 33.15
N LYS A 298 -30.41 -24.84 32.15
CA LYS A 298 -30.99 -23.48 32.08
C LYS A 298 -32.04 -23.25 33.16
N ALA A 299 -32.91 -24.23 33.41
CA ALA A 299 -33.93 -24.16 34.46
C ALA A 299 -33.29 -24.12 35.86
N THR A 300 -32.21 -24.89 36.10
CA THR A 300 -31.46 -24.83 37.36
C THR A 300 -30.83 -23.45 37.56
N ALA A 301 -30.22 -22.87 36.51
CA ALA A 301 -29.65 -21.54 36.57
C ALA A 301 -30.71 -20.46 36.85
N TYR A 302 -31.94 -20.60 36.32
CA TYR A 302 -33.06 -19.73 36.66
C TYR A 302 -33.38 -19.75 38.16
N PHE A 303 -33.55 -20.94 38.75
CA PHE A 303 -33.83 -21.08 40.19
C PHE A 303 -32.67 -20.61 41.09
N ARG A 304 -31.45 -20.53 40.55
CA ARG A 304 -30.27 -19.97 41.23
C ARG A 304 -30.09 -18.45 41.03
N GLY A 305 -30.94 -17.81 40.22
CA GLY A 305 -30.78 -16.39 39.88
C GLY A 305 -29.61 -16.09 38.92
N GLU A 306 -29.05 -17.10 38.25
CA GLU A 306 -27.88 -17.01 37.36
C GLU A 306 -28.28 -16.97 35.87
N TRP A 307 -29.47 -16.45 35.55
CA TRP A 307 -29.95 -16.41 34.17
C TRP A 307 -29.07 -15.50 33.30
N ARG A 308 -28.57 -16.04 32.17
CA ARG A 308 -27.63 -15.32 31.29
C ARG A 308 -28.34 -14.53 30.20
N GLN A 309 -27.80 -13.35 29.88
CA GLN A 309 -28.26 -12.54 28.76
C GLN A 309 -28.06 -13.29 27.43
N GLY A 310 -29.09 -13.34 26.58
CA GLY A 310 -29.07 -14.02 25.29
C GLY A 310 -29.56 -15.47 25.30
N TRP A 311 -30.00 -15.99 26.44
CA TRP A 311 -30.74 -17.26 26.46
C TRP A 311 -32.20 -17.06 26.04
N PRO A 312 -32.77 -17.93 25.19
CA PRO A 312 -34.15 -17.80 24.73
C PRO A 312 -35.18 -17.88 25.86
N ASP A 313 -36.17 -16.97 25.83
CA ASP A 313 -37.27 -16.92 26.81
C ASP A 313 -38.18 -18.16 26.75
N GLU A 314 -38.13 -18.92 25.65
CA GLU A 314 -38.83 -20.20 25.49
C GLU A 314 -38.31 -21.30 26.44
N PHE A 315 -37.17 -21.12 27.10
CA PHE A 315 -36.65 -22.05 28.10
C PHE A 315 -36.86 -21.59 29.54
N LEU A 316 -37.39 -20.37 29.73
CA LEU A 316 -37.51 -19.73 31.03
C LEU A 316 -38.71 -20.31 31.81
N PRO A 317 -38.52 -20.96 32.98
CA PRO A 317 -39.62 -21.47 33.77
C PRO A 317 -40.63 -20.36 34.16
N GLY A 318 -41.92 -20.58 33.91
CA GLY A 318 -42.98 -19.61 34.21
C GLY A 318 -43.27 -18.58 33.11
N HIS A 319 -42.48 -18.54 32.03
CA HIS A 319 -42.77 -17.71 30.86
C HIS A 319 -43.94 -18.33 30.05
N PRO A 320 -44.87 -17.53 29.47
CA PRO A 320 -46.01 -18.05 28.70
C PRO A 320 -45.61 -18.87 27.46
N ALA A 321 -44.40 -18.66 26.93
CA ALA A 321 -43.84 -19.43 25.82
C ALA A 321 -42.87 -20.54 26.26
N CYS A 322 -42.85 -20.92 27.55
CA CYS A 322 -41.93 -21.93 28.06
C CYS A 322 -42.23 -23.31 27.44
N THR A 323 -41.22 -23.88 26.79
CA THR A 323 -41.26 -25.21 26.19
C THR A 323 -40.59 -26.28 27.05
N THR A 324 -39.98 -25.90 28.19
CA THR A 324 -39.31 -26.85 29.09
C THR A 324 -40.34 -27.77 29.77
N PRO A 325 -40.18 -29.11 29.67
CA PRO A 325 -41.12 -30.05 30.28
C PRO A 325 -41.26 -29.86 31.81
N PRO A 326 -42.46 -30.03 32.39
CA PRO A 326 -42.69 -29.83 33.83
C PRO A 326 -41.85 -30.71 34.76
N ASP A 327 -41.53 -31.95 34.34
CA ASP A 327 -40.66 -32.88 35.08
C ASP A 327 -39.22 -32.34 35.17
N VAL A 328 -38.71 -31.74 34.09
CA VAL A 328 -37.39 -31.11 34.05
C VAL A 328 -37.35 -29.85 34.91
N ILE A 329 -38.44 -29.08 34.97
CA ILE A 329 -38.55 -27.91 35.85
C ILE A 329 -38.59 -28.33 37.33
N ALA A 330 -39.33 -29.41 37.65
CA ALA A 330 -39.39 -29.95 39.00
C ALA A 330 -38.02 -30.50 39.45
N GLU A 331 -37.32 -31.22 38.57
CA GLU A 331 -35.96 -31.71 38.81
C GLU A 331 -34.98 -30.54 39.00
N ALA A 332 -35.03 -29.52 38.15
CA ALA A 332 -34.19 -28.33 38.25
C ALA A 332 -34.39 -27.59 39.58
N ARG A 333 -35.65 -27.49 40.04
CA ARG A 333 -35.99 -26.88 41.33
C ARG A 333 -35.40 -27.67 42.49
N ALA A 334 -35.58 -29.00 42.49
CA ALA A 334 -35.02 -29.87 43.54
C ALA A 334 -33.48 -29.82 43.58
N VAL A 335 -32.82 -29.75 42.41
CA VAL A 335 -31.36 -29.59 42.32
C VAL A 335 -30.89 -28.22 42.79
N ALA A 336 -31.65 -27.16 42.54
CA ALA A 336 -31.34 -25.83 43.06
C ALA A 336 -31.50 -25.78 44.59
N GLU A 337 -32.59 -26.35 45.13
CA GLU A 337 -32.89 -26.39 46.57
C GLU A 337 -31.87 -27.24 47.36
N ARG A 338 -31.39 -28.35 46.79
CA ARG A 338 -30.38 -29.21 47.43
C ARG A 338 -29.00 -28.56 47.54
N ASP A 339 -28.69 -27.63 46.64
CA ASP A 339 -27.41 -26.94 46.59
C ASP A 339 -27.45 -25.57 47.32
N LEU A 340 -28.57 -25.20 47.96
CA LEU A 340 -28.62 -24.06 48.88
C LEU A 340 -27.87 -24.43 50.18
N PRO A 341 -26.89 -23.63 50.64
CA PRO A 341 -26.23 -23.88 51.91
C PRO A 341 -27.22 -23.76 53.08
N ASP A 342 -27.22 -24.76 53.97
CA ASP A 342 -28.05 -24.81 55.17
C ASP A 342 -27.95 -23.51 55.99
N ALA A 343 -29.00 -22.70 55.97
CA ALA A 343 -29.15 -21.53 56.84
C ALA A 343 -29.54 -21.94 58.29
N ARG A 344 -28.86 -22.95 58.85
CA ARG A 344 -29.05 -23.44 60.23
C ARG A 344 -27.75 -23.57 61.04
N SER A 345 -26.72 -22.78 60.73
CA SER A 345 -25.51 -22.66 61.55
C SER A 345 -25.12 -21.21 61.88
N ALA A 346 -26.10 -20.33 62.05
CA ALA A 346 -25.89 -19.01 62.63
C ALA A 346 -27.13 -18.59 63.43
N ALA A 347 -27.26 -19.14 64.64
CA ALA A 347 -28.06 -18.58 65.72
C ALA A 347 -27.26 -18.73 67.01
#